data_AF-A0A1V8UZH6-F1
#
_entry.id   AF-A0A1V8UZH6-F1
#
_cell.length_a   1.000
_cell.length_b   1.000
_cell.length_c   1.000
_cell.angle_alpha   90.00
_cell.angle_beta   90.00
_cell.angle_gamma   90.00
#
_symmetry.space_group_name_H-M   'P 1'
#
loop_
_entity.id
_entity.type
_entity.pdbx_description
1 polymer ?
#
loop_
_entity_poly.entity_id
_entity_poly.type
_entity_poly.pdbx_seq_one_letter_code
_entity_poly.pdbx_strand_id
1 'polypeptide(L)'
;MHWTVAQKLSWAAGRKTKRIEDRAYSLLGLFNINMPLLYGDGHKAFKRLQIEILQKFSDESILAWQPPSSLVNIPHEVLAYSPDEFAGCSDMEPNLLHAASQTELRIEDPPRPTSWGIEFRSHAHRLKPLTGTHVVVDGRRHQFLYAVTLTSAWAGRVRELPCVMLLMQSGPAVLTYKRLACLRLSTEDALRELKKEYVVGERLMDLRFYLRCDTDFG
;
A
#
# COMPACT_ATOMS: atom_id res chain seq x y z
N MET A 1 -22.02 1.25 -7.76
CA MET A 1 -21.03 1.88 -6.85
C MET A 1 -19.88 0.91 -6.71
N HIS A 2 -18.65 1.32 -6.97
CA HIS A 2 -17.48 0.46 -6.77
C HIS A 2 -16.85 0.86 -5.43
N TRP A 3 -16.65 -0.12 -4.56
CA TRP A 3 -15.89 0.07 -3.32
C TRP A 3 -14.48 -0.46 -3.50
N THR A 4 -13.50 0.32 -3.08
CA THR A 4 -12.09 -0.09 -3.08
C THR A 4 -11.87 -1.30 -2.18
N VAL A 5 -10.76 -2.00 -2.37
CA VAL A 5 -10.35 -3.09 -1.48
C VAL A 5 -10.25 -2.61 -0.03
N ALA A 6 -9.63 -1.45 0.22
CA ALA A 6 -9.48 -0.89 1.55
C ALA A 6 -10.83 -0.61 2.23
N GLN A 7 -11.79 -0.05 1.50
CA GLN A 7 -13.16 0.18 1.99
C GLN A 7 -13.82 -1.15 2.41
N LYS A 8 -13.68 -2.20 1.59
CA LYS A 8 -14.23 -3.52 1.91
C LYS A 8 -13.55 -4.14 3.14
N LEU A 9 -12.23 -4.00 3.26
CA LEU A 9 -11.47 -4.48 4.42
C LEU A 9 -11.84 -3.72 5.69
N SER A 10 -12.13 -2.41 5.59
CA SER A 10 -12.56 -1.59 6.74
C SER A 10 -13.87 -2.07 7.35
N TRP A 11 -14.75 -2.73 6.58
CA TRP A 11 -16.00 -3.31 7.11
C TRP A 11 -15.78 -4.49 8.08
N ALA A 12 -14.59 -5.09 8.06
CA ALA A 12 -14.19 -6.10 9.03
C ALA A 12 -13.31 -5.57 10.17
N ALA A 13 -13.02 -4.26 10.19
CA ALA A 13 -12.35 -3.63 11.31
C ALA A 13 -13.21 -3.76 12.58
N GLY A 14 -12.57 -4.04 13.71
CA GLY A 14 -13.23 -4.27 15.01
C GLY A 14 -13.98 -5.60 15.13
N ARG A 15 -14.06 -6.41 14.06
CA ARG A 15 -14.75 -7.71 14.12
C ARG A 15 -14.04 -8.65 15.08
N LYS A 16 -14.80 -9.19 16.04
CA LYS A 16 -14.33 -10.23 16.96
C LYS A 16 -14.72 -11.61 16.45
N THR A 17 -13.77 -12.51 16.44
CA THR A 17 -13.94 -13.91 16.01
C THR A 17 -13.42 -14.86 17.07
N LYS A 18 -13.85 -16.13 17.01
CA LYS A 18 -13.40 -17.15 17.98
C LYS A 18 -11.93 -17.51 17.77
N ARG A 19 -11.52 -17.66 16.50
CA ARG A 19 -10.12 -17.83 16.11
C ARG A 19 -9.67 -16.62 15.32
N ILE A 20 -8.38 -16.31 15.38
CA ILE A 20 -7.87 -15.07 14.78
C ILE A 20 -7.87 -15.14 13.24
N GLU A 21 -7.66 -16.33 12.68
CA GLU A 21 -7.72 -16.62 11.25
C GLU A 21 -9.14 -16.46 10.66
N ASP A 22 -10.19 -16.62 11.47
CA ASP A 22 -11.58 -16.43 11.02
C ASP A 22 -11.85 -14.98 10.60
N ARG A 23 -11.02 -14.02 11.05
CA ARG A 23 -11.07 -12.63 10.57
C ARG A 23 -10.78 -12.56 9.07
N ALA A 24 -9.86 -13.37 8.56
CA ALA A 24 -9.58 -13.50 7.13
C ALA A 24 -10.64 -14.37 6.44
N TYR A 25 -10.99 -15.52 7.02
CA TYR A 25 -11.93 -16.45 6.36
C TYR A 25 -13.33 -15.88 6.18
N SER A 26 -13.79 -15.02 7.09
CA SER A 26 -15.06 -14.32 6.95
C SER A 26 -15.11 -13.29 5.83
N LEU A 27 -13.98 -12.97 5.19
CA LEU A 27 -13.87 -12.04 4.06
C LEU A 27 -13.80 -12.74 2.69
N LEU A 28 -13.63 -14.08 2.65
CA LEU A 28 -13.47 -14.81 1.39
C LEU A 28 -14.63 -14.59 0.43
N GLY A 29 -15.86 -14.68 0.93
CA GLY A 29 -17.07 -14.45 0.14
C GLY A 29 -17.18 -13.02 -0.40
N LEU A 30 -16.71 -12.02 0.35
CA LEU A 30 -16.75 -10.61 -0.04
C LEU A 30 -15.83 -10.31 -1.24
N PHE A 31 -14.69 -10.99 -1.31
CA PHE A 31 -13.73 -10.87 -2.41
C PHE A 31 -13.86 -11.97 -3.47
N ASN A 32 -14.80 -12.90 -3.27
CA ASN A 32 -14.97 -14.10 -4.10
C ASN A 32 -13.64 -14.88 -4.25
N ILE A 33 -12.88 -15.01 -3.16
CA ILE A 33 -11.58 -15.69 -3.12
C ILE A 33 -11.78 -17.11 -2.60
N ASN A 34 -11.09 -18.06 -3.23
CA ASN A 34 -11.01 -19.44 -2.76
C ASN A 34 -9.57 -19.75 -2.34
N MET A 35 -9.35 -19.99 -1.05
CA MET A 35 -8.05 -20.39 -0.51
C MET A 35 -8.26 -21.42 0.62
N PRO A 36 -7.31 -22.34 0.86
CA PRO A 36 -7.46 -23.36 1.90
C PRO A 36 -7.62 -22.78 3.30
N LEU A 37 -8.61 -23.29 4.05
CA LEU A 37 -8.82 -23.00 5.47
C LEU A 37 -7.78 -23.78 6.29
N LEU A 38 -6.72 -23.10 6.69
CA LEU A 38 -5.68 -23.65 7.57
C LEU A 38 -5.92 -23.14 8.99
N TYR A 39 -6.40 -24.01 9.87
CA TYR A 39 -6.56 -23.67 11.28
C TYR A 39 -5.22 -23.75 12.01
N GLY A 40 -4.91 -22.73 12.81
CA GLY A 40 -3.58 -22.54 13.41
C GLY A 40 -2.64 -21.63 12.61
N ASP A 41 -3.07 -21.14 11.44
CA ASP A 41 -2.29 -20.17 10.62
C ASP A 41 -2.28 -18.77 11.25
N GLY A 42 -3.20 -18.52 12.19
CA GLY A 42 -3.27 -17.30 12.95
C GLY A 42 -3.36 -16.05 12.05
N HIS A 43 -2.45 -15.10 12.25
CA HIS A 43 -2.39 -13.87 11.45
C HIS A 43 -1.92 -14.09 10.01
N LYS A 44 -1.22 -15.20 9.72
CA LYS A 44 -0.76 -15.52 8.36
C LYS A 44 -1.94 -15.74 7.40
N ALA A 45 -3.09 -16.16 7.91
CA ALA A 45 -4.32 -16.27 7.10
C ALA A 45 -4.72 -14.93 6.45
N PHE A 46 -4.56 -13.80 7.17
CA PHE A 46 -4.87 -12.48 6.63
C PHE A 46 -3.84 -11.98 5.62
N LYS A 47 -2.56 -12.33 5.80
CA LYS A 47 -1.51 -12.06 4.80
C LYS A 47 -1.77 -12.83 3.50
N ARG A 48 -2.13 -14.12 3.60
CA ARG A 48 -2.52 -14.96 2.46
C ARG A 48 -3.73 -14.37 1.73
N LEU A 49 -4.76 -13.95 2.46
CA LEU A 49 -5.91 -13.26 1.87
C LEU A 49 -5.49 -12.00 1.09
N GLN A 50 -4.65 -11.14 1.67
CA GLN A 50 -4.19 -9.94 0.99
C GLN A 50 -3.42 -10.25 -0.30
N ILE A 51 -2.63 -11.34 -0.32
CA ILE A 51 -1.93 -11.79 -1.51
C ILE A 51 -2.90 -12.25 -2.60
N GLU A 52 -3.92 -13.04 -2.24
CA GLU A 52 -4.98 -13.44 -3.19
C GLU A 52 -5.75 -12.23 -3.73
N ILE A 53 -6.00 -11.22 -2.89
CA ILE A 53 -6.63 -9.96 -3.32
C ILE A 53 -5.72 -9.20 -4.29
N LEU A 54 -4.42 -9.05 -3.98
CA LEU A 54 -3.45 -8.37 -4.86
C LEU A 54 -3.36 -9.01 -6.24
N GLN A 55 -3.37 -10.34 -6.30
CA GLN A 55 -3.32 -11.07 -7.57
C GLN A 55 -4.62 -10.92 -8.38
N LYS A 56 -5.76 -10.73 -7.71
CA LYS A 56 -7.08 -10.71 -8.33
C LYS A 56 -7.58 -9.32 -8.71
N PHE A 57 -7.16 -8.29 -7.98
CA PHE A 57 -7.66 -6.92 -8.13
C PHE A 57 -6.50 -5.95 -8.37
N SER A 58 -6.60 -5.17 -9.45
CA SER A 58 -5.73 -4.01 -9.70
C SER A 58 -6.19 -2.80 -8.84
N ASP A 59 -6.21 -3.00 -7.52
CA ASP A 59 -6.63 -2.00 -6.54
C ASP A 59 -5.58 -1.86 -5.43
N GLU A 60 -4.77 -0.82 -5.55
CA GLU A 60 -3.64 -0.54 -4.67
C GLU A 60 -4.09 0.00 -3.30
N SER A 61 -5.38 0.26 -3.09
CA SER A 61 -5.91 0.65 -1.77
C SER A 61 -5.63 -0.40 -0.71
N ILE A 62 -5.39 -1.66 -1.08
CA ILE A 62 -4.92 -2.69 -0.14
C ILE A 62 -3.63 -2.29 0.59
N LEU A 63 -2.85 -1.35 0.05
CA LEU A 63 -1.65 -0.81 0.67
C LEU A 63 -1.90 0.50 1.45
N ALA A 64 -3.15 0.94 1.61
CA ALA A 64 -3.51 2.22 2.22
C ALA A 64 -3.82 2.16 3.72
N TRP A 65 -3.63 0.99 4.34
CA TRP A 65 -3.82 0.76 5.78
C TRP A 65 -2.94 1.67 6.65
N GLN A 66 -3.19 1.75 7.95
CA GLN A 66 -2.38 2.49 8.93
C GLN A 66 -1.92 1.57 10.06
N PRO A 67 -0.62 1.57 10.40
CA PRO A 67 -0.15 0.79 11.53
C PRO A 67 -0.70 1.37 12.85
N PRO A 68 -0.63 0.60 13.96
CA PRO A 68 -0.82 1.14 15.30
C PRO A 68 0.07 2.37 15.54
N SER A 69 -0.38 3.30 16.40
CA SER A 69 0.34 4.55 16.68
C SER A 69 1.78 4.34 17.16
N SER A 70 2.07 3.20 17.80
CA SER A 70 3.41 2.81 18.27
C SER A 70 4.40 2.47 17.14
N LEU A 71 3.92 2.27 15.91
CA LEU A 71 4.72 1.88 14.75
C LEU A 71 4.73 2.96 13.64
N VAL A 72 4.22 4.15 13.92
CA VAL A 72 4.25 5.28 12.96
C VAL A 72 5.70 5.69 12.72
N ASN A 73 6.06 5.90 11.44
CA ASN A 73 7.41 6.23 10.99
C ASN A 73 8.48 5.17 11.28
N ILE A 74 8.07 3.95 11.64
CA ILE A 74 8.97 2.80 11.77
C ILE A 74 8.80 1.95 10.51
N PRO A 75 9.87 1.56 9.79
CA PRO A 75 9.75 0.72 8.61
C PRO A 75 9.12 -0.63 8.93
N HIS A 76 8.09 -1.01 8.19
CA HIS A 76 7.34 -2.25 8.43
C HIS A 76 7.10 -3.02 7.14
N GLU A 77 6.56 -4.24 7.30
CA GLU A 77 6.08 -5.05 6.18
C GLU A 77 5.04 -4.28 5.35
N VAL A 78 4.99 -4.57 4.06
CA VAL A 78 4.05 -3.89 3.15
C VAL A 78 2.58 -4.32 3.37
N LEU A 79 2.35 -5.55 3.86
CA LEU A 79 1.01 -6.08 4.10
C LEU A 79 0.58 -5.81 5.54
N ALA A 80 -0.72 -5.56 5.72
CA ALA A 80 -1.33 -5.38 7.02
C ALA A 80 -1.35 -6.69 7.83
N TYR A 81 -1.32 -6.56 9.15
CA TYR A 81 -1.44 -7.65 10.10
C TYR A 81 -2.90 -8.02 10.43
N SER A 82 -3.82 -7.05 10.32
CA SER A 82 -5.24 -7.21 10.65
C SER A 82 -6.14 -6.29 9.81
N PRO A 83 -7.41 -6.66 9.55
CA PRO A 83 -8.41 -5.74 9.02
C PRO A 83 -8.57 -4.45 9.84
N ASP A 84 -8.22 -4.45 11.12
CA ASP A 84 -8.30 -3.26 11.98
C ASP A 84 -7.47 -2.08 11.46
N GLU A 85 -6.37 -2.36 10.78
CA GLU A 85 -5.48 -1.33 10.23
C GLU A 85 -6.13 -0.60 9.04
N PHE A 86 -7.26 -1.11 8.53
CA PHE A 86 -8.08 -0.47 7.51
C PHE A 86 -9.25 0.33 8.10
N ALA A 87 -9.42 0.43 9.42
CA ALA A 87 -10.57 1.10 10.04
C ALA A 87 -10.83 2.52 9.51
N GLY A 88 -9.77 3.24 9.14
CA GLY A 88 -9.85 4.59 8.57
C GLY A 88 -10.05 4.65 7.05
N CYS A 89 -10.35 3.55 6.37
CA CYS A 89 -10.46 3.52 4.91
C CYS A 89 -11.90 3.57 4.40
N SER A 90 -12.90 3.76 5.27
CA SER A 90 -14.32 3.72 4.90
C SER A 90 -14.74 4.80 3.91
N ASP A 91 -14.11 5.98 3.98
CA ASP A 91 -14.36 7.17 3.17
C ASP A 91 -13.38 7.32 1.99
N MET A 92 -12.61 6.27 1.67
CA MET A 92 -11.61 6.30 0.62
C MET A 92 -12.25 6.24 -0.78
N GLU A 93 -12.81 7.37 -1.20
CA GLU A 93 -13.36 7.58 -2.53
C GLU A 93 -12.25 8.05 -3.49
N PRO A 94 -12.10 7.44 -4.68
CA PRO A 94 -11.15 7.92 -5.67
C PRO A 94 -11.54 9.31 -6.18
N ASN A 95 -10.53 10.12 -6.52
CA ASN A 95 -10.76 11.48 -6.97
C ASN A 95 -11.49 11.48 -8.33
N LEU A 96 -12.79 11.83 -8.34
CA LEU A 96 -13.62 11.82 -9.54
C LEU A 96 -13.38 13.04 -10.44
N LEU A 97 -12.86 14.15 -9.90
CA LEU A 97 -12.74 15.44 -10.58
C LEU A 97 -11.50 15.53 -11.47
N HIS A 98 -10.43 14.82 -11.15
CA HIS A 98 -9.17 14.83 -11.92
C HIS A 98 -9.13 13.85 -13.10
N ALA A 99 -10.27 13.22 -13.42
CA ALA A 99 -10.38 12.27 -14.53
C ALA A 99 -10.15 12.89 -15.93
N ALA A 100 -10.22 14.23 -16.06
CA ALA A 100 -10.16 14.92 -17.34
C ALA A 100 -8.74 15.19 -17.89
N SER A 101 -7.68 14.94 -17.11
CA SER A 101 -6.27 15.17 -17.51
C SER A 101 -5.46 13.87 -17.69
N GLN A 102 -6.13 12.72 -17.80
CA GLN A 102 -5.49 11.40 -17.71
C GLN A 102 -5.17 10.80 -19.08
N THR A 103 -4.23 11.41 -19.79
CA THR A 103 -3.57 10.76 -20.93
C THR A 103 -2.43 9.89 -20.36
N GLU A 104 -2.68 8.60 -20.15
CA GLU A 104 -1.69 7.51 -19.87
C GLU A 104 -1.44 7.04 -18.42
N LEU A 105 -2.48 6.82 -17.60
CA LEU A 105 -2.38 5.86 -16.49
C LEU A 105 -2.57 4.43 -17.02
N ARG A 106 -1.56 3.89 -17.72
CA ARG A 106 -1.51 2.47 -18.12
C ARG A 106 -0.75 1.67 -17.08
N ILE A 107 -1.39 1.41 -15.94
CA ILE A 107 -0.94 0.35 -15.03
C ILE A 107 -2.13 -0.56 -14.82
N GLU A 108 -2.34 -1.44 -15.80
CA GLU A 108 -3.34 -2.50 -15.72
C GLU A 108 -2.80 -3.72 -14.98
N ASP A 109 -1.48 -3.84 -14.85
CA ASP A 109 -0.84 -4.96 -14.19
C ASP A 109 -1.09 -4.91 -12.67
N PRO A 110 -1.86 -5.86 -12.11
CA PRO A 110 -2.02 -5.94 -10.68
C PRO A 110 -0.65 -6.20 -10.03
N PRO A 111 -0.41 -5.74 -8.79
CA PRO A 111 0.84 -6.04 -8.12
C PRO A 111 1.05 -7.55 -8.00
N ARG A 112 2.25 -8.02 -8.32
CA ARG A 112 2.54 -9.45 -8.43
C ARG A 112 3.45 -9.91 -7.30
N PRO A 113 3.07 -10.93 -6.52
CA PRO A 113 3.99 -11.58 -5.60
C PRO A 113 5.15 -12.24 -6.37
N THR A 114 6.38 -12.05 -5.91
CA THR A 114 7.61 -12.61 -6.47
C THR A 114 8.53 -13.11 -5.34
N SER A 115 9.63 -13.77 -5.69
CA SER A 115 10.68 -14.14 -4.72
C SER A 115 11.38 -12.94 -4.07
N TRP A 116 11.21 -11.72 -4.61
CA TRP A 116 11.78 -10.48 -4.09
C TRP A 116 10.78 -9.62 -3.29
N GLY A 117 9.56 -10.12 -3.11
CA GLY A 117 8.44 -9.37 -2.52
C GLY A 117 7.35 -9.08 -3.57
N ILE A 118 6.52 -8.07 -3.33
CA ILE A 118 5.46 -7.67 -4.25
C ILE A 118 6.05 -6.72 -5.30
N GLU A 119 6.14 -7.17 -6.55
CA GLU A 119 6.40 -6.30 -7.69
C GLU A 119 5.23 -5.34 -7.84
N PHE A 120 5.56 -4.05 -7.83
CA PHE A 120 4.60 -2.96 -7.89
C PHE A 120 5.11 -1.93 -8.90
N ARG A 121 4.21 -1.41 -9.72
CA ARG A 121 4.49 -0.37 -10.71
C ARG A 121 3.60 0.81 -10.41
N SER A 122 4.18 1.99 -10.24
CA SER A 122 3.39 3.19 -9.99
C SER A 122 4.16 4.47 -10.31
N HIS A 123 3.43 5.57 -10.26
CA HIS A 123 4.00 6.90 -10.32
C HIS A 123 4.59 7.29 -8.98
N ALA A 124 5.83 7.79 -9.01
CA ALA A 124 6.55 8.12 -7.79
C ALA A 124 7.24 9.48 -7.89
N HIS A 125 7.31 10.18 -6.78
CA HIS A 125 8.17 11.34 -6.59
C HIS A 125 9.36 10.96 -5.71
N ARG A 126 10.57 11.30 -6.16
CA ARG A 126 11.76 11.16 -5.31
C ARG A 126 11.79 12.30 -4.30
N LEU A 127 11.96 11.96 -3.02
CA LEU A 127 12.07 12.91 -1.94
C LEU A 127 13.51 12.97 -1.44
N LYS A 128 14.13 14.15 -1.51
CA LYS A 128 15.43 14.42 -0.89
C LYS A 128 15.24 15.32 0.31
N PRO A 129 15.97 15.14 1.42
CA PRO A 129 15.83 16.01 2.59
C PRO A 129 16.18 17.46 2.23
N LEU A 130 15.44 18.44 2.76
CA LEU A 130 15.79 19.86 2.64
C LEU A 130 17.08 20.20 3.40
N THR A 131 17.25 19.58 4.56
CA THR A 131 18.40 19.77 5.44
C THR A 131 19.30 18.54 5.42
N GLY A 132 20.58 18.74 5.16
CA GLY A 132 21.58 17.66 5.14
C GLY A 132 21.63 16.87 3.83
N THR A 133 22.33 15.74 3.87
CA THR A 133 22.62 14.90 2.69
C THR A 133 21.84 13.60 2.67
N HIS A 134 21.20 13.23 3.79
CA HIS A 134 20.53 11.94 3.98
C HIS A 134 19.32 12.09 4.90
N VAL A 135 18.28 11.28 4.65
CA VAL A 135 17.16 11.05 5.56
C VAL A 135 17.57 9.99 6.58
N VAL A 136 17.30 10.21 7.86
CA VAL A 136 17.53 9.20 8.89
C VAL A 136 16.21 8.53 9.25
N VAL A 137 16.12 7.22 9.03
CA VAL A 137 14.95 6.40 9.36
C VAL A 137 15.44 5.19 10.14
N ASP A 138 14.86 4.96 11.33
CA ASP A 138 15.26 3.85 12.22
C ASP A 138 16.79 3.79 12.45
N GLY A 139 17.41 4.96 12.68
CA GLY A 139 18.85 5.11 12.88
C GLY A 139 19.74 4.89 11.64
N ARG A 140 19.16 4.57 10.48
CA ARG A 140 19.89 4.35 9.22
C ARG A 140 19.78 5.53 8.27
N ARG A 141 20.83 5.77 7.49
CA ARG A 141 20.89 6.87 6.51
C ARG A 141 20.41 6.41 5.13
N HIS A 142 19.51 7.18 4.55
CA HIS A 142 18.93 6.96 3.22
C HIS A 142 19.13 8.20 2.36
N GLN A 143 19.56 8.04 1.11
CA GLN A 143 19.80 9.19 0.23
C GLN A 143 18.50 9.89 -0.19
N PHE A 144 17.43 9.12 -0.35
CA PHE A 144 16.11 9.62 -0.72
C PHE A 144 15.01 8.65 -0.26
N LEU A 145 13.79 9.16 -0.19
CA LEU A 145 12.56 8.37 -0.08
C LEU A 145 11.80 8.45 -1.41
N TYR A 146 10.75 7.64 -1.54
CA TYR A 146 9.78 7.76 -2.62
C TYR A 146 8.38 7.99 -2.06
N ALA A 147 7.66 8.95 -2.65
CA ALA A 147 6.23 9.13 -2.46
C ALA A 147 5.49 8.53 -3.66
N VAL A 148 4.67 7.51 -3.42
CA VAL A 148 3.92 6.76 -4.43
C VAL A 148 2.44 7.09 -4.28
N THR A 149 1.81 7.54 -5.36
CA THR A 149 0.35 7.72 -5.37
C THR A 149 -0.32 6.38 -5.60
N LEU A 150 -1.20 5.97 -4.69
CA LEU A 150 -1.96 4.73 -4.85
C LEU A 150 -3.13 4.95 -5.81
N THR A 151 -3.49 3.92 -6.54
CA THR A 151 -4.54 3.93 -7.55
C THR A 151 -5.51 2.75 -7.39
N SER A 152 -6.70 2.89 -7.93
CA SER A 152 -7.68 1.80 -8.05
C SER A 152 -8.21 1.76 -9.48
N ALA A 153 -8.20 0.57 -10.09
CA ALA A 153 -8.70 0.36 -11.44
C ALA A 153 -10.06 -0.34 -11.41
N TRP A 154 -11.05 0.28 -12.02
CA TRP A 154 -12.38 -0.29 -12.19
C TRP A 154 -13.05 0.19 -13.48
N ALA A 155 -13.89 -0.66 -14.08
CA ALA A 155 -14.63 -0.33 -15.31
C ALA A 155 -13.75 0.28 -16.41
N GLY A 156 -12.53 -0.26 -16.59
CA GLY A 156 -11.57 0.20 -17.59
C GLY A 156 -10.95 1.57 -17.30
N ARG A 157 -11.04 2.08 -16.06
CA ARG A 157 -10.47 3.38 -15.66
C ARG A 157 -9.60 3.20 -14.43
N VAL A 158 -8.39 3.74 -14.49
CA VAL A 158 -7.49 3.87 -13.34
C VAL A 158 -7.73 5.23 -12.69
N ARG A 159 -7.88 5.26 -11.37
CA ARG A 159 -8.13 6.49 -10.60
C ARG A 159 -7.12 6.61 -9.47
N GLU A 160 -6.61 7.82 -9.25
CA GLU A 160 -5.80 8.12 -8.07
C GLU A 160 -6.68 8.11 -6.81
N LEU A 161 -6.15 7.48 -5.77
CA LEU A 161 -6.73 7.45 -4.44
C LEU A 161 -6.17 8.62 -3.63
N PRO A 162 -6.90 9.13 -2.61
CA PRO A 162 -6.38 10.13 -1.68
C PRO A 162 -5.42 9.49 -0.67
N CYS A 163 -4.42 8.76 -1.16
CA CYS A 163 -3.44 8.02 -0.38
C CYS A 163 -2.07 8.04 -1.06
N VAL A 164 -1.08 8.61 -0.37
CA VAL A 164 0.32 8.62 -0.82
C VAL A 164 1.16 7.77 0.13
N MET A 165 1.71 6.67 -0.40
CA MET A 165 2.59 5.78 0.36
C MET A 165 4.03 6.27 0.31
N LEU A 166 4.68 6.33 1.47
CA LEU A 166 6.10 6.64 1.58
C LEU A 166 6.91 5.35 1.65
N LEU A 167 7.88 5.25 0.77
CA LEU A 167 8.77 4.11 0.63
C LEU A 167 10.21 4.51 0.89
N MET A 168 10.93 3.59 1.54
CA MET A 168 12.36 3.71 1.76
C MET A 168 13.09 2.52 1.14
N GLN A 169 14.24 2.75 0.52
CA GLN A 169 15.03 1.66 -0.04
C GLN A 169 15.54 0.76 1.08
N SER A 170 15.43 -0.54 0.90
CA SER A 170 15.82 -1.55 1.88
C SER A 170 16.78 -2.57 1.27
N GLY A 171 17.98 -2.66 1.85
CA GLY A 171 18.99 -3.64 1.45
C GLY A 171 19.87 -3.21 0.27
N PRO A 172 20.84 -4.07 -0.12
CA PRO A 172 21.76 -3.81 -1.23
C PRO A 172 21.12 -4.05 -2.61
N ALA A 173 19.97 -4.73 -2.65
CA ALA A 173 19.24 -5.00 -3.88
C ALA A 173 18.69 -3.70 -4.47
N VAL A 174 18.95 -3.52 -5.76
CA VAL A 174 18.46 -2.37 -6.52
C VAL A 174 16.94 -2.53 -6.65
N LEU A 175 16.18 -1.50 -6.29
CA LEU A 175 14.70 -1.42 -6.34
C LEU A 175 13.90 -2.16 -5.26
N THR A 176 14.50 -2.63 -4.17
CA THR A 176 13.73 -3.19 -3.02
C THR A 176 13.42 -2.11 -2.00
N TYR A 177 12.15 -2.03 -1.57
CA TYR A 177 11.67 -0.99 -0.66
C TYR A 177 10.87 -1.57 0.50
N LYS A 178 10.95 -0.89 1.64
CA LYS A 178 10.04 -1.07 2.77
C LYS A 178 9.08 0.12 2.84
N ARG A 179 7.88 -0.18 3.32
CA ARG A 179 6.87 0.83 3.63
C ARG A 179 7.28 1.59 4.88
N LEU A 180 7.18 2.91 4.84
CA LEU A 180 7.45 3.81 5.97
C LEU A 180 6.16 4.38 6.56
N ALA A 181 5.30 4.92 5.70
CA ALA A 181 4.05 5.55 6.10
C ALA A 181 3.06 5.57 4.93
N CYS A 182 1.81 5.89 5.22
CA CYS A 182 0.80 6.21 4.21
C CYS A 182 0.10 7.51 4.62
N LEU A 183 0.11 8.53 3.76
CA LEU A 183 -0.56 9.80 3.99
C LEU A 183 -1.96 9.72 3.38
N ARG A 184 -3.01 9.87 4.19
CA ARG A 184 -4.41 9.92 3.71
C ARG A 184 -4.76 11.33 3.21
N LEU A 185 -4.11 11.73 2.13
CA LEU A 185 -4.21 13.04 1.49
C LEU A 185 -4.25 12.85 -0.03
N SER A 186 -4.85 13.81 -0.73
CA SER A 186 -4.70 13.89 -2.19
C SER A 186 -3.21 14.00 -2.56
N THR A 187 -2.82 13.61 -3.78
CA THR A 187 -1.43 13.76 -4.22
C THR A 187 -0.95 15.20 -4.11
N GLU A 188 -1.79 16.17 -4.47
CA GLU A 188 -1.43 17.60 -4.36
C GLU A 188 -1.16 18.01 -2.91
N ASP A 189 -2.06 17.67 -1.98
CA ASP A 189 -1.94 18.03 -0.57
C ASP A 189 -0.77 17.30 0.09
N ALA A 190 -0.59 16.01 -0.22
CA ALA A 190 0.54 15.23 0.26
C ALA A 190 1.86 15.84 -0.19
N LEU A 191 1.99 16.22 -1.47
CA LEU A 191 3.20 16.86 -1.97
C LEU A 191 3.40 18.25 -1.36
N ARG A 192 2.33 19.00 -1.07
CA ARG A 192 2.40 20.29 -0.37
C ARG A 192 2.95 20.14 1.05
N GLU A 193 2.49 19.12 1.79
CA GLU A 193 3.02 18.81 3.12
C GLU A 193 4.48 18.34 3.06
N LEU A 194 4.79 17.41 2.15
CA LEU A 194 6.15 16.88 1.99
C LEU A 194 7.17 17.95 1.60
N LYS A 195 6.77 18.99 0.85
CA LYS A 195 7.65 20.12 0.50
C LYS A 195 8.15 20.93 1.69
N LYS A 196 7.54 20.78 2.88
CA LYS A 196 8.02 21.44 4.11
C LYS A 196 9.30 20.83 4.65
N GLU A 197 9.57 19.57 4.32
CA GLU A 197 10.72 18.80 4.83
C GLU A 197 11.62 18.24 3.72
N TYR A 198 11.11 18.13 2.49
CA TYR A 198 11.79 17.51 1.37
C TYR A 198 11.79 18.38 0.11
N VAL A 199 12.89 18.32 -0.64
CA VAL A 199 12.91 18.65 -2.07
C VAL A 199 12.21 17.52 -2.83
N VAL A 200 11.07 17.84 -3.43
CA VAL A 200 10.29 16.91 -4.26
C VAL A 200 10.80 16.95 -5.69
N GLY A 201 11.30 15.81 -6.18
CA GLY A 201 11.73 15.65 -7.57
C GLY A 201 10.57 15.49 -8.54
N GLU A 202 10.92 15.44 -9.84
CA GLU A 202 9.97 15.18 -10.92
C GLU A 202 9.23 13.86 -10.74
N ARG A 203 8.03 13.79 -11.34
CA ARG A 203 7.20 12.58 -11.33
C ARG A 203 7.84 11.53 -12.23
N LEU A 204 8.28 10.45 -11.64
CA LEU A 204 8.76 9.26 -12.36
C LEU A 204 7.54 8.42 -12.75
N MET A 205 7.45 8.09 -14.04
CA MET A 205 6.34 7.31 -14.60
C MET A 205 6.69 5.83 -14.73
N ASP A 206 5.73 4.94 -14.47
CA ASP A 206 5.90 3.47 -14.54
C ASP A 206 7.16 2.95 -13.80
N LEU A 207 7.41 3.50 -12.61
CA LEU A 207 8.56 3.07 -11.82
C LEU A 207 8.26 1.69 -11.24
N ARG A 208 9.09 0.71 -11.58
CA ARG A 208 9.04 -0.63 -11.00
C ARG A 208 9.81 -0.67 -9.68
N PHE A 209 9.18 -1.23 -8.66
CA PHE A 209 9.80 -1.50 -7.37
C PHE A 209 9.29 -2.80 -6.76
N TYR A 210 10.08 -3.37 -5.84
CA TYR A 210 9.73 -4.56 -5.09
C TYR A 210 9.46 -4.17 -3.64
N LEU A 211 8.21 -4.31 -3.21
CA LEU A 211 7.82 -4.06 -1.83
C LEU A 211 8.08 -5.31 -1.00
N ARG A 212 8.95 -5.16 0.00
CA ARG A 212 9.35 -6.27 0.84
C ARG A 212 8.18 -6.71 1.73
N CYS A 213 7.69 -7.92 1.47
CA CYS A 213 7.03 -8.74 2.49
C CYS A 213 8.15 -9.44 3.25
N ASP A 214 8.29 -9.23 4.56
CA ASP A 214 9.20 -10.09 5.31
C ASP A 214 8.61 -11.52 5.27
N THR A 215 9.32 -12.40 4.57
CA THR A 215 8.86 -13.74 4.23
C THR A 215 9.03 -14.67 5.42
N ASP A 216 7.93 -15.15 5.96
CA ASP A 216 7.75 -16.60 6.14
C ASP A 216 6.97 -17.11 4.92
N PHE A 217 7.61 -17.12 3.74
CA PHE A 217 7.12 -17.87 2.58
C PHE A 217 8.19 -18.91 2.24
N GLY A 218 8.14 -20.01 3.00
CA GLY A 218 9.11 -21.11 2.96
C GLY A 218 9.27 -21.71 4.34
#